data_AF-A0AA35X1N9-F1
#
_entry.id   AF-A0AA35X1N9-F1
#
_cell.length_a   1.000
_cell.length_b   1.000
_cell.length_c   1.000
_cell.angle_alpha   90.00
_cell.angle_beta   90.00
_cell.angle_gamma   90.00
#
_symmetry.space_group_name_H-M   'P 1'
#
loop_
_entity.id
_entity.type
_entity.pdbx_description
1 polymer ?
#
loop_
_entity_poly.entity_id
_entity_poly.type
_entity_poly.pdbx_seq_one_letter_code
_entity_poly.pdbx_strand_id
1 'polypeptide(L)'
;MSAAELSDIIQHFETESGSDLPTAVRYLTSDVAIARTIRTCLSLQIQPAEFDPSLFQWLYSCVQQKKKSGDLYNFVVQFSLDIILVYFYAVYENQPELKASSEALLMVIIAEAEKDPSPPVQIHPMSKHLPQSVVSQQAVLTEAMLQRHNETEYSALRPSFAGKPITVNNRLSFLSSVVAVFSDRLMLCPAASKIAFCNGCVRLSMQGADILCGLEEVVGHSVSPVTVRDLEALGEGRRYSVSDELLSAFLHGVRMCLFHSCHEAALQALYCLKARAEYELLPGSMQVSGALIRLSQNVKPTPLDLDMDKYSTYTDNGKLQDPTELHTLLQGHILKLKQRRVLRGPQDSFADHSADSV
;
A
#
# COMPACT_ATOMS: atom_id res chain seq x y z
N MET A 1 12.40 -21.86 6.44
CA MET A 1 12.10 -21.56 7.85
C MET A 1 10.60 -21.36 8.13
N SER A 2 9.68 -21.30 7.15
CA SER A 2 8.38 -20.65 7.39
C SER A 2 7.22 -21.49 7.94
N ALA A 3 7.02 -22.74 7.51
CA ALA A 3 5.76 -23.46 7.79
C ALA A 3 5.66 -23.99 9.24
N ALA A 4 6.75 -24.53 9.79
CA ALA A 4 6.78 -25.04 11.16
C ALA A 4 6.63 -23.92 12.19
N GLU A 5 7.35 -22.82 12.01
CA GLU A 5 7.24 -21.64 12.89
C GLU A 5 5.83 -21.03 12.86
N LEU A 6 5.19 -20.99 11.68
CA LEU A 6 3.81 -20.53 11.57
C LEU A 6 2.84 -21.47 12.30
N SER A 7 3.01 -22.79 12.14
CA SER A 7 2.20 -23.78 12.85
C SER A 7 2.33 -23.64 14.36
N ASP A 8 3.54 -23.41 14.87
CA ASP A 8 3.79 -23.19 16.30
C ASP A 8 3.10 -21.92 16.81
N ILE A 9 3.17 -20.81 16.04
CA ILE A 9 2.48 -19.55 16.37
C ILE A 9 0.96 -19.75 16.43
N ILE A 10 0.38 -20.42 15.42
CA ILE A 10 -1.06 -20.69 15.35
C ILE A 10 -1.48 -21.56 16.53
N GLN A 11 -0.78 -22.66 16.77
CA GLN A 11 -1.11 -23.60 17.84
C GLN A 11 -0.98 -22.96 19.23
N HIS A 12 0.04 -22.14 19.45
CA HIS A 12 0.21 -21.40 20.70
C HIS A 12 -0.94 -20.42 20.93
N PHE A 13 -1.31 -19.64 19.90
CA PHE A 13 -2.45 -18.72 19.99
C PHE A 13 -3.77 -19.46 20.23
N GLU A 14 -4.05 -20.57 19.54
CA GLU A 14 -5.28 -21.34 19.73
C GLU A 14 -5.38 -21.95 21.14
N THR A 15 -4.25 -22.40 21.68
CA THR A 15 -4.18 -22.96 23.04
C THR A 15 -4.40 -21.86 24.10
N GLU A 16 -3.75 -20.71 23.96
CA GLU A 16 -3.87 -19.62 24.92
C GLU A 16 -5.21 -18.88 24.78
N SER A 17 -5.72 -18.65 23.58
CA SER A 17 -7.00 -17.95 23.37
C SER A 17 -8.21 -18.70 23.92
N GLY A 18 -8.10 -20.03 24.07
CA GLY A 18 -9.09 -20.86 24.76
C GLY A 18 -9.11 -20.66 26.28
N SER A 19 -8.02 -20.16 26.88
CA SER A 19 -7.89 -19.94 28.32
C SER A 19 -7.88 -18.46 28.73
N ASP A 20 -7.08 -17.63 28.06
CA ASP A 20 -6.91 -16.20 28.32
C ASP A 20 -6.62 -15.40 27.02
N LEU A 21 -7.70 -14.97 26.36
CA LEU A 21 -7.62 -14.22 25.09
C LEU A 21 -6.77 -12.93 25.19
N PRO A 22 -6.89 -12.07 26.22
CA PRO A 22 -6.01 -10.91 26.39
C PRO A 22 -4.50 -11.23 26.35
N THR A 23 -4.08 -12.32 26.98
CA THR A 23 -2.66 -12.71 27.00
C THR A 23 -2.21 -13.22 25.63
N ALA A 24 -3.02 -14.04 24.97
CA ALA A 24 -2.75 -14.50 23.61
C ALA A 24 -2.65 -13.35 22.60
N VAL A 25 -3.53 -12.34 22.72
CA VAL A 25 -3.48 -11.14 21.88
C VAL A 25 -2.22 -10.32 22.16
N ARG A 26 -1.85 -10.15 23.43
CA ARG A 26 -0.61 -9.46 23.82
C ARG A 26 0.62 -10.13 23.25
N TYR A 27 0.68 -11.46 23.27
CA TYR A 27 1.75 -12.23 22.64
C TYR A 27 1.90 -11.88 21.15
N LEU A 28 0.79 -11.92 20.39
CA LEU A 28 0.79 -11.59 18.97
C LEU A 28 1.17 -10.13 18.67
N THR A 29 0.69 -9.17 19.46
CA THR A 29 0.90 -7.74 19.18
C THR A 29 2.25 -7.21 19.66
N SER A 30 2.87 -7.88 20.64
CA SER A 30 4.12 -7.40 21.25
C SER A 30 5.38 -7.91 20.53
N ASP A 31 5.31 -9.08 19.89
CA ASP A 31 6.46 -9.68 19.23
C ASP A 31 6.56 -9.29 17.74
N VAL A 32 7.57 -8.48 17.44
CA VAL A 32 7.90 -8.05 16.06
C VAL A 32 8.32 -9.25 15.19
N ALA A 33 8.88 -10.31 15.77
CA ALA A 33 9.29 -11.50 15.05
C ALA A 33 8.07 -12.23 14.45
N ILE A 34 6.96 -12.34 15.20
CA ILE A 34 5.71 -12.96 14.72
C ILE A 34 5.19 -12.21 13.48
N ALA A 35 5.11 -10.89 13.55
CA ALA A 35 4.65 -10.07 12.43
C ALA A 35 5.61 -10.15 11.23
N ARG A 36 6.90 -10.37 11.45
CA ARG A 36 7.88 -10.63 10.38
C ARG A 36 7.66 -12.02 9.77
N THR A 37 7.48 -13.06 10.56
CA THR A 37 7.24 -14.43 10.10
C THR A 37 5.97 -14.51 9.25
N ILE A 38 4.87 -13.88 9.69
CA ILE A 38 3.62 -13.84 8.92
C ILE A 38 3.82 -13.15 7.57
N ARG A 39 4.54 -12.02 7.51
CA ARG A 39 4.86 -11.35 6.23
C ARG A 39 5.72 -12.21 5.33
N THR A 40 6.72 -12.89 5.88
CA THR A 40 7.53 -13.85 5.14
C THR A 40 6.64 -14.95 4.56
N CYS A 41 5.74 -15.54 5.36
CA CYS A 41 4.80 -16.54 4.89
C CYS A 41 3.89 -16.02 3.78
N LEU A 42 3.28 -14.84 3.94
CA LEU A 42 2.47 -14.19 2.89
C LEU A 42 3.28 -13.98 1.60
N SER A 43 4.53 -13.52 1.72
CA SER A 43 5.42 -13.33 0.56
C SER A 43 5.82 -14.64 -0.12
N LEU A 44 5.91 -15.75 0.63
CA LEU A 44 6.21 -17.07 0.09
C LEU A 44 5.03 -17.67 -0.68
N GLN A 45 3.79 -17.28 -0.38
CA GLN A 45 2.61 -17.68 -1.18
C GLN A 45 2.63 -17.11 -2.61
N ILE A 46 3.50 -16.14 -2.89
CA ILE A 46 3.77 -15.56 -4.22
C ILE A 46 4.76 -16.46 -5.00
N GLN A 47 5.29 -17.52 -4.39
CA GLN A 47 6.11 -18.52 -5.07
C GLN A 47 5.24 -19.71 -5.52
N PRO A 48 5.60 -20.40 -6.61
CA PRO A 48 4.81 -21.51 -7.17
C PRO A 48 4.82 -22.81 -6.34
N ALA A 49 5.32 -22.76 -5.10
CA ALA A 49 5.25 -23.88 -4.16
C ALA A 49 3.86 -23.92 -3.51
N GLU A 50 3.37 -25.13 -3.23
CA GLU A 50 2.01 -25.43 -2.79
C GLU A 50 1.43 -24.39 -1.81
N PHE A 51 0.32 -23.78 -2.24
CA PHE A 51 -0.48 -22.87 -1.44
C PHE A 51 -0.95 -23.55 -0.14
N ASP A 52 -0.75 -22.90 1.00
CA ASP A 52 -1.27 -23.35 2.30
C ASP A 52 -2.39 -22.41 2.79
N PRO A 53 -3.65 -22.87 2.84
CA PRO A 53 -4.78 -22.06 3.29
C PRO A 53 -4.78 -21.80 4.81
N SER A 54 -3.97 -22.51 5.61
CA SER A 54 -3.98 -22.44 7.08
C SER A 54 -3.79 -21.01 7.59
N LEU A 55 -2.85 -20.27 6.99
CA LEU A 55 -2.59 -18.87 7.33
C LEU A 55 -3.81 -17.97 7.09
N PHE A 56 -4.44 -18.11 5.93
CA PHE A 56 -5.60 -17.29 5.55
C PHE A 56 -6.81 -17.59 6.43
N GLN A 57 -7.04 -18.88 6.74
CA GLN A 57 -8.12 -19.31 7.63
C GLN A 57 -7.90 -18.82 9.07
N TRP A 58 -6.67 -18.88 9.57
CA TRP A 58 -6.32 -18.36 10.88
C TRP A 58 -6.50 -16.84 10.96
N LEU A 59 -5.95 -16.08 10.01
CA LEU A 59 -6.13 -14.62 9.93
C LEU A 59 -7.61 -14.24 9.80
N TYR A 60 -8.38 -14.98 9.01
CA TYR A 60 -9.83 -14.78 8.88
C TYR A 60 -10.55 -14.98 10.23
N SER A 61 -10.20 -16.03 10.96
CA SER A 61 -10.74 -16.31 12.30
C SER A 61 -10.37 -15.21 13.29
N CYS A 62 -9.14 -14.66 13.21
CA CYS A 62 -8.71 -13.52 14.00
C CYS A 62 -9.56 -12.26 13.73
N VAL A 63 -9.89 -11.97 12.47
CA VAL A 63 -10.76 -10.82 12.12
C VAL A 63 -12.17 -10.99 12.70
N GLN A 64 -12.75 -12.19 12.61
CA GLN A 64 -14.09 -12.46 13.15
C GLN A 64 -14.19 -12.28 14.67
N GLN A 65 -13.06 -12.39 15.37
CA GLN A 65 -12.96 -12.16 16.80
C GLN A 65 -12.86 -10.67 17.19
N LYS A 66 -13.03 -9.73 16.24
CA LYS A 66 -13.04 -8.28 16.51
C LYS A 66 -13.92 -7.87 17.69
N LYS A 67 -15.11 -8.45 17.83
CA LYS A 67 -16.04 -8.17 18.95
C LYS A 67 -15.45 -8.52 20.32
N LYS A 68 -14.53 -9.49 20.37
CA LYS A 68 -13.83 -9.90 21.59
C LYS A 68 -12.56 -9.10 21.83
N SER A 69 -11.84 -8.73 20.76
CA SER A 69 -10.65 -7.90 20.85
C SER A 69 -10.44 -7.07 19.57
N GLY A 70 -10.49 -5.74 19.72
CA GLY A 70 -10.17 -4.81 18.63
C GLY A 70 -8.70 -4.84 18.22
N ASP A 71 -7.81 -5.23 19.13
CA ASP A 71 -6.37 -5.31 18.87
C ASP A 71 -6.03 -6.45 17.91
N LEU A 72 -6.78 -7.55 17.95
CA LEU A 72 -6.62 -8.66 17.02
C LEU A 72 -7.04 -8.27 15.58
N TYR A 73 -8.09 -7.44 15.46
CA TYR A 73 -8.46 -6.84 14.18
C TYR A 73 -7.34 -5.93 13.65
N ASN A 74 -6.81 -5.04 14.49
CA ASN A 74 -5.70 -4.15 14.11
C ASN A 74 -4.44 -4.94 13.73
N PHE A 75 -4.17 -6.05 14.43
CA PHE A 75 -3.09 -6.97 14.13
C PHE A 75 -3.23 -7.59 12.73
N VAL A 76 -4.42 -8.01 12.30
CA VAL A 76 -4.60 -8.56 10.94
C VAL A 76 -4.57 -7.46 9.89
N VAL A 77 -5.22 -6.32 10.16
CA VAL A 77 -5.28 -5.17 9.24
C VAL A 77 -3.88 -4.68 8.86
N GLN A 78 -2.89 -4.80 9.74
CA GLN A 78 -1.52 -4.38 9.44
C GLN A 78 -0.86 -5.09 8.24
N PHE A 79 -1.42 -6.23 7.81
CA PHE A 79 -0.97 -7.03 6.66
C PHE A 79 -1.81 -6.79 5.39
N SER A 80 -2.72 -5.81 5.40
CA SER A 80 -3.66 -5.59 4.28
C SER A 80 -2.94 -5.42 2.95
N LEU A 81 -1.85 -4.66 2.89
CA LEU A 81 -1.09 -4.49 1.65
C LEU A 81 -0.40 -5.77 1.20
N ASP A 82 0.16 -6.55 2.13
CA ASP A 82 0.77 -7.84 1.81
C ASP A 82 -0.27 -8.78 1.17
N ILE A 83 -1.49 -8.82 1.72
CA ILE A 83 -2.61 -9.60 1.19
C ILE A 83 -3.07 -9.08 -0.18
N ILE A 84 -3.08 -7.75 -0.39
CA ILE A 84 -3.39 -7.14 -1.70
C ILE A 84 -2.36 -7.54 -2.76
N LEU A 85 -1.06 -7.57 -2.41
CA LEU A 85 -0.02 -8.02 -3.33
C LEU A 85 -0.19 -9.49 -3.70
N VAL A 86 -0.51 -10.35 -2.71
CA VAL A 86 -0.85 -11.75 -2.94
C VAL A 86 -2.08 -11.89 -3.85
N TYR A 87 -3.11 -11.08 -3.64
CA TYR A 87 -4.30 -11.06 -4.48
C TYR A 87 -3.97 -10.71 -5.94
N PHE A 88 -3.17 -9.66 -6.15
CA PHE A 88 -2.72 -9.31 -7.50
C PHE A 88 -1.97 -10.47 -8.14
N TYR A 89 -0.98 -11.03 -7.46
CA TYR A 89 -0.26 -12.19 -7.96
C TYR A 89 -1.20 -13.34 -8.37
N ALA A 90 -2.12 -13.73 -7.48
CA ALA A 90 -3.08 -14.80 -7.74
C ALA A 90 -3.96 -14.54 -8.97
N VAL A 91 -4.38 -13.29 -9.17
CA VAL A 91 -5.16 -12.87 -10.35
C VAL A 91 -4.34 -12.96 -11.64
N TYR A 92 -3.08 -12.54 -11.62
CA TYR A 92 -2.24 -12.50 -12.82
C TYR A 92 -1.63 -13.86 -13.20
N GLU A 93 -1.40 -14.73 -12.21
CA GLU A 93 -0.91 -16.10 -12.41
C GLU A 93 -2.04 -17.14 -12.44
N ASN A 94 -3.30 -16.71 -12.45
CA ASN A 94 -4.49 -17.58 -12.49
C ASN A 94 -4.52 -18.65 -11.39
N GLN A 95 -4.25 -18.28 -10.15
CA GLN A 95 -4.35 -19.15 -8.98
C GLN A 95 -5.70 -18.96 -8.26
N PRO A 96 -6.74 -19.77 -8.56
CA PRO A 96 -8.09 -19.53 -8.07
C PRO A 96 -8.24 -19.68 -6.55
N GLU A 97 -7.53 -20.63 -5.93
CA GLU A 97 -7.62 -20.89 -4.49
C GLU A 97 -6.98 -19.76 -3.66
N LEU A 98 -5.79 -19.31 -4.06
CA LEU A 98 -5.11 -18.16 -3.46
C LEU A 98 -5.91 -16.87 -3.64
N LYS A 99 -6.50 -16.69 -4.84
CA LYS A 99 -7.40 -15.57 -5.12
C LYS A 99 -8.62 -15.61 -4.20
N ALA A 100 -9.32 -16.74 -4.09
CA ALA A 100 -10.51 -16.85 -3.24
C ALA A 100 -10.20 -16.62 -1.76
N SER A 101 -9.06 -17.14 -1.28
CA SER A 101 -8.63 -17.00 0.11
C SER A 101 -8.25 -15.56 0.47
N SER A 102 -7.54 -14.88 -0.43
CA SER A 102 -7.23 -13.45 -0.27
C SER A 102 -8.48 -12.57 -0.37
N GLU A 103 -9.38 -12.83 -1.34
CA GLU A 103 -10.67 -12.13 -1.46
C GLU A 103 -11.52 -12.29 -0.19
N ALA A 104 -11.65 -13.51 0.34
CA ALA A 104 -12.42 -13.77 1.56
C ALA A 104 -11.87 -13.01 2.77
N LEU A 105 -10.54 -12.99 2.95
CA LEU A 105 -9.88 -12.27 4.03
C LEU A 105 -10.07 -10.75 3.91
N LEU A 106 -9.89 -10.20 2.71
CA LEU A 106 -10.08 -8.77 2.47
C LEU A 106 -11.55 -8.33 2.62
N MET A 107 -12.49 -9.18 2.20
CA MET A 107 -13.93 -8.95 2.36
C MET A 107 -14.33 -8.90 3.83
N VAL A 108 -13.84 -9.82 4.67
CA VAL A 108 -14.17 -9.80 6.11
C VAL A 108 -13.57 -8.57 6.80
N ILE A 109 -12.39 -8.10 6.39
CA ILE A 109 -11.78 -6.86 6.92
C ILE A 109 -12.69 -5.65 6.65
N ILE A 110 -13.19 -5.50 5.42
CA ILE A 110 -14.11 -4.42 5.05
C ILE A 110 -15.44 -4.57 5.79
N ALA A 111 -16.03 -5.77 5.78
CA ALA A 111 -17.32 -6.01 6.41
C ALA A 111 -17.29 -5.69 7.92
N GLU A 112 -16.19 -6.02 8.61
CA GLU A 112 -16.01 -5.63 10.00
C GLU A 112 -15.77 -4.13 10.17
N ALA A 113 -15.11 -3.44 9.23
CA ALA A 113 -14.96 -1.99 9.26
C ALA A 113 -16.29 -1.25 9.08
N GLU A 114 -17.13 -1.71 8.15
CA GLU A 114 -18.44 -1.09 7.86
C GLU A 114 -19.44 -1.22 9.01
N LYS A 115 -19.27 -2.20 9.92
CA LYS A 115 -20.12 -2.36 11.12
C LYS A 115 -19.96 -1.23 12.14
N ASP A 116 -18.82 -0.55 12.14
CA ASP A 116 -18.56 0.63 12.97
C ASP A 116 -18.54 1.85 12.04
N PRO A 117 -19.70 2.41 11.64
CA PRO A 117 -19.71 3.58 10.77
C PRO A 117 -18.95 4.70 11.48
N SER A 118 -17.81 5.10 10.91
CA SER A 118 -17.19 6.36 11.28
C SER A 118 -18.24 7.46 11.05
N PRO A 119 -18.42 8.39 12.02
CA PRO A 119 -19.34 9.49 11.80
C PRO A 119 -18.93 10.23 10.53
N PRO A 120 -19.90 10.68 9.70
CA PRO A 120 -19.58 11.44 8.50
C PRO A 120 -18.67 12.61 8.88
N VAL A 121 -17.69 12.91 8.02
CA VAL A 121 -16.79 14.05 8.23
C VAL A 121 -17.65 15.31 8.28
N GLN A 122 -17.91 15.80 9.48
CA GLN A 122 -18.57 17.07 9.68
C GLN A 122 -17.56 18.16 9.34
N ILE A 123 -17.65 18.68 8.12
CA ILE A 123 -16.96 19.91 7.74
C ILE A 123 -17.50 21.00 8.66
N HIS A 124 -16.71 21.36 9.67
CA HIS A 124 -17.10 22.44 10.57
C HIS A 124 -17.16 23.73 9.74
N PRO A 125 -18.25 24.53 9.86
CA PRO A 125 -18.36 25.77 9.11
C PRO A 125 -17.17 26.67 9.46
N MET A 126 -16.37 27.04 8.45
CA MET A 126 -15.24 27.97 8.59
C MET A 126 -15.67 29.37 9.06
N SER A 127 -16.97 29.64 9.22
CA SER A 127 -17.49 30.94 9.67
C SER A 127 -17.02 31.36 11.07
N LYS A 128 -16.45 30.46 11.89
CA LYS A 128 -15.95 30.79 13.24
C LYS A 128 -14.52 31.33 13.29
N HIS A 129 -13.78 31.31 12.18
CA HIS A 129 -12.39 31.79 12.13
C HIS A 129 -12.13 32.76 10.97
N LEU A 130 -12.96 33.80 10.83
CA LEU A 130 -12.57 34.97 10.05
C LEU A 130 -11.81 35.95 10.97
N PRO A 131 -10.47 36.03 10.92
CA PRO A 131 -9.79 37.18 11.51
C PRO A 131 -10.32 38.44 10.82
N GLN A 132 -10.84 39.38 11.61
CA GLN A 132 -11.40 40.65 11.12
C GLN A 132 -10.42 41.48 10.25
N SER A 133 -9.14 41.10 10.17
CA SER A 133 -8.10 41.77 9.40
C SER A 133 -8.00 41.40 7.92
N VAL A 134 -8.77 40.42 7.41
CA VAL A 134 -8.64 39.93 6.01
C VAL A 134 -9.74 40.47 5.07
N VAL A 135 -10.55 41.44 5.53
CA VAL A 135 -11.66 42.01 4.73
C VAL A 135 -11.16 42.89 3.57
N SER A 136 -9.89 43.27 3.57
CA SER A 136 -9.32 44.15 2.55
C SER A 136 -8.14 43.49 1.85
N GLN A 137 -8.42 42.51 0.97
CA GLN A 137 -7.85 42.40 -0.39
C GLN A 137 -8.17 41.02 -1.01
N GLN A 138 -9.11 41.05 -1.96
CA GLN A 138 -9.24 40.16 -3.13
C GLN A 138 -9.48 38.64 -2.90
N ALA A 139 -10.61 38.17 -3.45
CA ALA A 139 -11.08 36.79 -3.54
C ALA A 139 -11.70 36.17 -2.27
N VAL A 140 -12.73 36.82 -1.71
CA VAL A 140 -13.66 36.15 -0.79
C VAL A 140 -14.76 35.50 -1.62
N LEU A 141 -14.81 34.17 -1.65
CA LEU A 141 -15.99 33.42 -2.10
C LEU A 141 -17.20 34.02 -1.37
N THR A 142 -18.24 34.42 -2.10
CA THR A 142 -19.45 34.99 -1.47
C THR A 142 -19.95 34.04 -0.38
N GLU A 143 -20.43 34.58 0.73
CA GLU A 143 -20.93 33.80 1.86
C GLU A 143 -21.95 32.72 1.41
N ALA A 144 -22.74 33.03 0.38
CA ALA A 144 -23.65 32.11 -0.29
C ALA A 144 -22.95 30.94 -1.04
N MET A 145 -21.75 31.13 -1.59
CA MET A 145 -20.96 30.06 -2.21
C MET A 145 -20.26 29.17 -1.17
N LEU A 146 -19.77 29.75 -0.07
CA LEU A 146 -19.25 28.99 1.08
C LEU A 146 -20.36 28.19 1.76
N GLN A 147 -21.55 28.77 1.89
CA GLN A 147 -22.71 28.12 2.46
C GLN A 147 -23.20 26.96 1.59
N ARG A 148 -23.28 27.12 0.25
CA ARG A 148 -23.61 26.01 -0.67
C ARG A 148 -22.60 24.86 -0.62
N HIS A 149 -21.30 25.15 -0.46
CA HIS A 149 -20.27 24.11 -0.34
C HIS A 149 -20.30 23.41 1.02
N ASN A 150 -20.70 24.11 2.09
CA ASN A 150 -20.86 23.51 3.42
C ASN A 150 -22.17 22.71 3.56
N GLU A 151 -23.21 23.07 2.80
CA GLU A 151 -24.50 22.35 2.75
C GLU A 151 -24.42 21.08 1.89
N THR A 152 -23.46 20.97 0.97
CA THR A 152 -23.10 19.68 0.38
C THR A 152 -22.35 18.87 1.42
N GLU A 153 -23.10 18.08 2.20
CA GLU A 153 -22.54 16.91 2.89
C GLU A 153 -21.88 16.03 1.82
N TYR A 154 -20.57 16.20 1.64
CA TYR A 154 -19.77 15.19 0.98
C TYR A 154 -19.76 14.01 1.93
N SER A 155 -20.74 13.13 1.75
CA SER A 155 -20.58 11.79 2.27
C SER A 155 -19.33 11.25 1.58
N ALA A 156 -18.23 11.21 2.32
CA ALA A 156 -17.07 10.40 1.98
C ALA A 156 -17.51 8.93 2.14
N LEU A 157 -18.52 8.55 1.37
CA LEU A 157 -19.19 7.28 1.41
C LEU A 157 -18.21 6.34 0.72
N ARG A 158 -17.42 5.64 1.54
CA ARG A 158 -16.68 4.48 1.07
C ARG A 158 -17.67 3.58 0.36
N PRO A 159 -17.38 3.11 -0.87
CA PRO A 159 -18.27 2.17 -1.52
C PRO A 159 -18.40 0.95 -0.61
N SER A 160 -19.63 0.65 -0.18
CA SER A 160 -19.88 -0.54 0.64
C SER A 160 -19.77 -1.78 -0.24
N PHE A 161 -18.93 -2.72 0.19
CA PHE A 161 -18.72 -4.01 -0.48
C PHE A 161 -19.36 -5.18 0.27
N ALA A 162 -20.02 -4.93 1.42
CA ALA A 162 -20.74 -5.97 2.15
C ALA A 162 -21.73 -6.71 1.24
N GLY A 163 -21.51 -8.03 1.08
CA GLY A 163 -22.39 -8.91 0.31
C GLY A 163 -22.34 -8.77 -1.21
N LYS A 164 -21.39 -8.01 -1.77
CA LYS A 164 -21.22 -7.89 -3.24
C LYS A 164 -20.12 -8.83 -3.74
N PRO A 165 -20.33 -9.55 -4.87
CA PRO A 165 -19.28 -10.36 -5.47
C PRO A 165 -18.17 -9.48 -6.06
N ILE A 166 -16.93 -9.94 -5.93
CA ILE A 166 -15.76 -9.31 -6.57
C ILE A 166 -15.67 -9.80 -8.01
N THR A 167 -15.59 -8.84 -8.93
CA THR A 167 -15.58 -9.01 -10.38
C THR A 167 -14.42 -8.20 -10.97
N VAL A 168 -14.10 -8.45 -12.23
CA VAL A 168 -13.06 -7.69 -12.94
C VAL A 168 -13.35 -6.19 -12.96
N ASN A 169 -14.62 -5.79 -12.99
CA ASN A 169 -15.05 -4.39 -13.09
C ASN A 169 -14.99 -3.63 -11.76
N ASN A 170 -15.18 -4.30 -10.62
CA ASN A 170 -15.23 -3.65 -9.31
C ASN A 170 -14.03 -3.98 -8.41
N ARG A 171 -13.15 -4.93 -8.78
CA ARG A 171 -12.00 -5.35 -7.96
C ARG A 171 -11.09 -4.20 -7.54
N LEU A 172 -10.83 -3.21 -8.42
CA LEU A 172 -9.93 -2.10 -8.07
C LEU A 172 -10.58 -1.13 -7.07
N SER A 173 -11.88 -0.90 -7.19
CA SER A 173 -12.66 -0.10 -6.22
C SER A 173 -12.79 -0.84 -4.87
N PHE A 174 -12.93 -2.16 -4.90
CA PHE A 174 -12.86 -3.02 -3.72
C PHE A 174 -11.51 -2.87 -3.00
N LEU A 175 -10.40 -3.02 -3.72
CA LEU A 175 -9.06 -2.83 -3.16
C LEU A 175 -8.85 -1.41 -2.63
N SER A 176 -9.36 -0.39 -3.32
CA SER A 176 -9.30 1.01 -2.84
C SER A 176 -9.97 1.16 -1.47
N SER A 177 -11.11 0.49 -1.28
CA SER A 177 -11.83 0.47 0.01
C SER A 177 -11.05 -0.24 1.11
N VAL A 178 -10.38 -1.36 0.80
CA VAL A 178 -9.46 -2.03 1.74
C VAL A 178 -8.35 -1.07 2.17
N VAL A 179 -7.69 -0.41 1.21
CA VAL A 179 -6.59 0.52 1.49
C VAL A 179 -7.06 1.71 2.33
N ALA A 180 -8.28 2.21 2.09
CA ALA A 180 -8.87 3.26 2.92
C ALA A 180 -9.08 2.81 4.37
N VAL A 181 -9.63 1.60 4.58
CA VAL A 181 -9.79 1.00 5.92
C VAL A 181 -8.43 0.85 6.62
N PHE A 182 -7.42 0.37 5.90
CA PHE A 182 -6.06 0.28 6.42
C PHE A 182 -5.49 1.66 6.79
N SER A 183 -5.68 2.66 5.92
CA SER A 183 -5.13 4.00 6.11
C SER A 183 -5.67 4.70 7.36
N ASP A 184 -6.95 4.50 7.70
CA ASP A 184 -7.55 4.99 8.96
C ASP A 184 -6.87 4.40 10.19
N ARG A 185 -6.43 3.15 10.08
CA ARG A 185 -5.84 2.37 11.19
C ARG A 185 -4.32 2.42 11.18
N LEU A 186 -3.71 3.01 10.15
CA LEU A 186 -2.26 3.04 9.94
C LEU A 186 -1.52 3.67 11.12
N MET A 187 -2.13 4.64 11.79
CA MET A 187 -1.58 5.29 12.97
C MET A 187 -1.44 4.36 14.18
N LEU A 188 -2.29 3.34 14.27
CA LEU A 188 -2.29 2.33 15.33
C LEU A 188 -1.27 1.22 15.05
N CYS A 189 -0.73 1.13 13.83
CA CYS A 189 0.22 0.10 13.45
C CYS A 189 1.65 0.44 13.94
N PRO A 190 2.47 -0.57 14.26
CA PRO A 190 3.89 -0.40 14.55
C PRO A 190 4.66 0.25 13.37
N ALA A 191 5.79 0.89 13.66
CA ALA A 191 6.64 1.52 12.63
C ALA A 191 7.07 0.53 11.54
N ALA A 192 7.39 -0.72 11.90
CA ALA A 192 7.73 -1.78 10.96
C ALA A 192 6.62 -2.03 9.93
N SER A 193 5.35 -1.98 10.35
CA SER A 193 4.19 -2.17 9.49
C SER A 193 3.98 -0.98 8.54
N LYS A 194 4.29 0.24 9.00
CA LYS A 194 4.28 1.46 8.15
C LYS A 194 5.37 1.41 7.08
N ILE A 195 6.57 0.93 7.43
CA ILE A 195 7.67 0.72 6.47
C ILE A 195 7.29 -0.36 5.46
N ALA A 196 6.77 -1.51 5.92
CA ALA A 196 6.29 -2.57 5.04
C ALA A 196 5.20 -2.07 4.08
N PHE A 197 4.28 -1.23 4.56
CA PHE A 197 3.29 -0.58 3.70
C PHE A 197 3.93 0.29 2.61
N CYS A 198 4.90 1.14 2.97
CA CYS A 198 5.60 1.96 1.98
C CYS A 198 6.34 1.10 0.94
N ASN A 199 7.05 0.07 1.39
CA ASN A 199 7.76 -0.86 0.51
C ASN A 199 6.80 -1.62 -0.41
N GLY A 200 5.64 -2.04 0.07
CA GLY A 200 4.63 -2.67 -0.78
C GLY A 200 4.04 -1.70 -1.82
N CYS A 201 3.92 -0.39 -1.49
CA CYS A 201 3.51 0.62 -2.47
C CYS A 201 4.55 0.77 -3.59
N VAL A 202 5.84 0.73 -3.25
CA VAL A 202 6.93 0.70 -4.23
C VAL A 202 6.81 -0.54 -5.12
N ARG A 203 6.61 -1.73 -4.54
CA ARG A 203 6.43 -2.98 -5.31
C ARG A 203 5.26 -2.89 -6.28
N LEU A 204 4.09 -2.50 -5.77
CA LEU A 204 2.87 -2.39 -6.57
C LEU A 204 3.02 -1.40 -7.73
N SER A 205 3.64 -0.26 -7.50
CA SER A 205 3.81 0.80 -8.50
C SER A 205 4.86 0.44 -9.56
N MET A 206 5.89 -0.31 -9.18
CA MET A 206 7.01 -0.66 -10.07
C MET A 206 6.87 -2.04 -10.73
N GLN A 207 5.90 -2.86 -10.30
CA GLN A 207 5.65 -4.18 -10.87
C GLN A 207 5.32 -4.11 -12.37
N GLY A 208 6.10 -4.82 -13.19
CA GLY A 208 5.96 -4.84 -14.66
C GLY A 208 6.05 -3.46 -15.31
N ALA A 209 6.65 -2.51 -14.61
CA ALA A 209 6.89 -1.18 -15.11
C ALA A 209 8.29 -1.10 -15.71
N ASP A 210 8.37 -0.84 -17.02
CA ASP A 210 9.60 -0.34 -17.67
C ASP A 210 9.87 1.15 -17.31
N ILE A 211 9.31 1.60 -16.18
CA ILE A 211 9.30 2.98 -15.72
C ILE A 211 10.47 3.13 -14.75
N LEU A 212 11.67 3.25 -15.29
CA LEU A 212 12.80 3.77 -14.50
C LEU A 212 12.96 5.29 -14.66
N CYS A 213 12.07 5.93 -15.42
CA CYS A 213 12.04 7.38 -15.57
C CYS A 213 11.68 8.02 -14.21
N GLY A 214 12.65 8.69 -13.59
CA GLY A 214 12.50 9.34 -12.28
C GLY A 214 13.22 8.64 -11.12
N LEU A 215 13.84 7.46 -11.34
CA LEU A 215 14.60 6.77 -10.28
C LEU A 215 15.80 7.59 -9.76
N GLU A 216 16.32 8.52 -10.55
CA GLU A 216 17.41 9.42 -10.13
C GLU A 216 16.97 10.31 -8.94
N GLU A 217 15.69 10.72 -8.90
CA GLU A 217 15.12 11.45 -7.74
C GLU A 217 14.84 10.50 -6.55
N VAL A 218 14.58 9.22 -6.83
CA VAL A 218 14.27 8.19 -5.83
C VAL A 218 15.52 7.68 -5.11
N VAL A 219 16.65 7.56 -5.81
CA VAL A 219 17.90 6.99 -5.30
C VAL A 219 18.87 8.07 -4.77
N GLY A 220 18.63 9.34 -5.10
CA GLY A 220 19.39 10.48 -4.56
C GLY A 220 19.21 10.70 -3.05
N HIS A 221 18.20 10.08 -2.43
CA HIS A 221 18.03 10.04 -0.98
C HIS A 221 18.75 8.81 -0.42
N SER A 222 19.93 9.05 0.14
CA SER A 222 20.78 8.05 0.78
C SER A 222 19.97 7.27 1.84
N VAL A 223 20.03 5.94 1.77
CA VAL A 223 19.32 4.95 2.62
C VAL A 223 17.89 4.62 2.15
N SER A 224 17.73 4.30 0.87
CA SER A 224 16.53 3.63 0.37
C SER A 224 16.49 2.15 0.82
N PRO A 225 15.40 1.67 1.46
CA PRO A 225 15.24 0.27 1.85
C PRO A 225 15.02 -0.70 0.66
N VAL A 226 14.63 -0.19 -0.52
CA VAL A 226 14.50 -0.99 -1.74
C VAL A 226 15.65 -0.64 -2.69
N THR A 227 16.44 -1.63 -3.09
CA THR A 227 17.63 -1.40 -3.92
C THR A 227 17.27 -1.28 -5.40
N VAL A 228 18.19 -0.75 -6.21
CA VAL A 228 18.04 -0.68 -7.67
C VAL A 228 17.83 -2.08 -8.27
N ARG A 229 18.50 -3.10 -7.73
CA ARG A 229 18.34 -4.50 -8.17
C ARG A 229 16.93 -5.03 -7.90
N ASP A 230 16.34 -4.66 -6.76
CA ASP A 230 14.96 -5.06 -6.44
C ASP A 230 13.97 -4.42 -7.41
N LEU A 231 14.20 -3.16 -7.79
CA LEU A 231 13.39 -2.44 -8.78
C LEU A 231 13.50 -3.06 -10.17
N GLU A 232 14.69 -3.52 -10.57
CA GLU A 232 14.88 -4.24 -11.83
C GLU A 232 14.12 -5.56 -11.86
N ALA A 233 14.19 -6.35 -10.79
CA ALA A 233 13.47 -7.61 -10.68
C ALA A 233 11.94 -7.42 -10.77
N LEU A 234 11.42 -6.34 -10.20
CA LEU A 234 9.99 -5.99 -10.32
C LEU A 234 9.58 -5.66 -11.77
N GLY A 235 10.48 -5.05 -12.55
CA GLY A 235 10.26 -4.70 -13.95
C GLY A 235 10.09 -5.91 -14.87
N GLU A 236 10.62 -7.09 -14.50
CA GLU A 236 10.52 -8.32 -15.30
C GLU A 236 9.16 -9.01 -15.22
N GLY A 237 8.31 -8.65 -14.24
CA GLY A 237 7.01 -9.26 -14.02
C GLY A 237 5.85 -8.72 -14.88
N ARG A 238 4.68 -9.34 -14.76
CA ARG A 238 3.44 -8.81 -15.36
C ARG A 238 2.99 -7.56 -14.60
N ARG A 239 2.60 -6.53 -15.35
CA ARG A 239 2.12 -5.25 -14.77
C ARG A 239 0.76 -5.39 -14.10
N TYR A 240 0.66 -4.86 -12.89
CA TYR A 240 -0.61 -4.79 -12.16
C TYR A 240 -1.46 -3.59 -12.62
N SER A 241 -2.73 -3.84 -12.90
CA SER A 241 -3.73 -2.82 -13.23
C SER A 241 -4.03 -1.99 -11.97
N VAL A 242 -4.00 -0.68 -12.13
CA VAL A 242 -4.30 0.29 -11.06
C VAL A 242 -5.32 1.30 -11.57
N SER A 243 -6.21 1.75 -10.69
CA SER A 243 -7.13 2.85 -10.95
C SER A 243 -6.68 4.10 -10.20
N ASP A 244 -7.16 5.27 -10.64
CA ASP A 244 -6.89 6.54 -9.94
C ASP A 244 -7.37 6.51 -8.49
N GLU A 245 -8.54 5.89 -8.23
CA GLU A 245 -9.11 5.70 -6.88
C GLU A 245 -8.22 4.85 -5.98
N LEU A 246 -7.65 3.76 -6.52
CA LEU A 246 -6.77 2.88 -5.76
C LEU A 246 -5.44 3.58 -5.44
N LEU A 247 -4.87 4.27 -6.44
CA LEU A 247 -3.59 4.95 -6.29
C LEU A 247 -3.72 6.16 -5.34
N SER A 248 -4.82 6.90 -5.40
CA SER A 248 -5.14 7.96 -4.44
C SER A 248 -5.32 7.42 -3.01
N ALA A 249 -5.90 6.23 -2.83
CA ALA A 249 -6.00 5.60 -1.51
C ALA A 249 -4.61 5.26 -0.94
N PHE A 250 -3.68 4.77 -1.77
CA PHE A 250 -2.28 4.57 -1.36
C PHE A 250 -1.58 5.88 -0.99
N LEU A 251 -1.77 6.93 -1.79
CA LEU A 251 -1.22 8.26 -1.50
C LEU A 251 -1.73 8.82 -0.16
N HIS A 252 -2.98 8.54 0.21
CA HIS A 252 -3.52 8.89 1.51
C HIS A 252 -2.79 8.18 2.66
N GLY A 253 -2.56 6.86 2.55
CA GLY A 253 -1.76 6.11 3.52
C GLY A 253 -0.31 6.62 3.60
N VAL A 254 0.33 6.87 2.45
CA VAL A 254 1.70 7.40 2.39
C VAL A 254 1.81 8.78 3.03
N ARG A 255 0.80 9.65 2.84
CA ARG A 255 0.73 10.94 3.54
C ARG A 255 0.84 10.77 5.05
N MET A 256 0.17 9.79 5.64
CA MET A 256 0.25 9.55 7.08
C MET A 256 1.66 9.11 7.50
N CYS A 257 2.37 8.35 6.66
CA CYS A 257 3.75 7.93 6.90
C CYS A 257 4.79 9.06 6.79
N LEU A 258 4.57 10.06 5.91
CA LEU A 258 5.52 11.16 5.69
C LEU A 258 5.84 11.97 6.96
N PHE A 259 4.92 12.01 7.92
CA PHE A 259 5.07 12.77 9.17
C PHE A 259 5.57 11.92 10.35
N HIS A 260 5.97 10.66 10.08
CA HIS A 260 6.43 9.72 11.09
C HIS A 260 7.87 9.28 10.86
N SER A 261 8.36 8.40 11.73
CA SER A 261 9.70 7.82 11.72
C SER A 261 10.03 6.93 10.49
N CYS A 262 9.14 6.89 9.48
CA CYS A 262 9.33 6.17 8.22
C CYS A 262 9.36 7.14 7.02
N HIS A 263 9.79 8.38 7.24
CA HIS A 263 9.82 9.46 6.25
C HIS A 263 10.50 9.06 4.93
N GLU A 264 11.71 8.49 4.98
CA GLU A 264 12.45 8.09 3.77
C GLU A 264 11.71 7.02 2.95
N ALA A 265 11.20 5.98 3.62
CA ALA A 265 10.41 4.95 2.96
C ALA A 265 9.12 5.53 2.34
N ALA A 266 8.50 6.49 3.03
CA ALA A 266 7.29 7.17 2.55
C ALA A 266 7.58 8.10 1.35
N LEU A 267 8.72 8.81 1.35
CA LEU A 267 9.17 9.60 0.21
C LEU A 267 9.41 8.70 -1.01
N GLN A 268 10.13 7.59 -0.83
CA GLN A 268 10.37 6.64 -1.90
C GLN A 268 9.04 6.12 -2.48
N ALA A 269 8.12 5.67 -1.62
CA ALA A 269 6.79 5.24 -2.05
C ALA A 269 6.05 6.34 -2.80
N LEU A 270 6.10 7.58 -2.33
CA LEU A 270 5.46 8.74 -2.96
C LEU A 270 5.98 8.98 -4.38
N TYR A 271 7.30 8.93 -4.59
CA TYR A 271 7.89 9.11 -5.91
C TYR A 271 7.53 7.96 -6.86
N CYS A 272 7.57 6.70 -6.40
CA CYS A 272 7.17 5.56 -7.23
C CYS A 272 5.67 5.60 -7.59
N LEU A 273 4.80 5.99 -6.64
CA LEU A 273 3.37 6.19 -6.90
C LEU A 273 3.12 7.35 -7.88
N LYS A 274 3.88 8.45 -7.78
CA LYS A 274 3.83 9.55 -8.76
C LYS A 274 4.22 9.07 -10.16
N ALA A 275 5.36 8.38 -10.29
CA ALA A 275 5.82 7.85 -11.56
C ALA A 275 4.78 6.91 -12.19
N ARG A 276 4.13 6.09 -11.37
CA ARG A 276 3.02 5.23 -11.80
C ARG A 276 1.81 6.03 -12.28
N ALA A 277 1.43 7.09 -11.55
CA ALA A 277 0.32 7.98 -11.91
C ALA A 277 0.58 8.70 -13.24
N GLU A 278 1.79 9.23 -13.44
CA GLU A 278 2.19 9.93 -14.66
C GLU A 278 2.21 9.00 -15.87
N TYR A 279 2.70 7.78 -15.69
CA TYR A 279 2.75 6.80 -16.76
C TYR A 279 1.35 6.33 -17.20
N GLU A 280 0.44 6.07 -16.24
CA GLU A 280 -0.94 5.66 -16.52
C GLU A 280 -1.87 6.87 -16.80
N LEU A 281 -1.33 8.10 -16.80
CA LEU A 281 -2.07 9.36 -17.02
C LEU A 281 -3.28 9.51 -16.08
N LEU A 282 -3.06 9.30 -14.77
CA LEU A 282 -4.08 9.35 -13.72
C LEU A 282 -4.09 10.73 -13.03
N PRO A 283 -4.96 11.67 -13.46
CA PRO A 283 -4.84 13.08 -13.10
C PRO A 283 -5.06 13.35 -11.60
N GLY A 284 -5.97 12.64 -10.93
CA GLY A 284 -6.22 12.82 -9.51
C GLY A 284 -4.99 12.46 -8.68
N SER A 285 -4.41 11.29 -8.94
CA SER A 285 -3.20 10.82 -8.28
C SER A 285 -1.97 11.65 -8.63
N MET A 286 -1.86 12.16 -9.87
CA MET A 286 -0.80 13.12 -10.24
C MET A 286 -0.91 14.41 -9.43
N GLN A 287 -2.11 14.95 -9.27
CA GLN A 287 -2.34 16.17 -8.49
C GLN A 287 -2.02 15.95 -7.01
N VAL A 288 -2.51 14.85 -6.41
CA VAL A 288 -2.30 14.53 -4.99
C VAL A 288 -0.82 14.28 -4.72
N SER A 289 -0.15 13.45 -5.53
CA SER A 289 1.27 13.15 -5.35
C SER A 289 2.14 14.40 -5.52
N GLY A 290 1.88 15.25 -6.51
CA GLY A 290 2.57 16.53 -6.68
C GLY A 290 2.38 17.49 -5.50
N ALA A 291 1.19 17.50 -4.88
CA ALA A 291 0.95 18.29 -3.67
C ALA A 291 1.72 17.73 -2.46
N LEU A 292 1.76 16.40 -2.29
CA LEU A 292 2.50 15.75 -1.21
C LEU A 292 4.01 15.93 -1.32
N ILE A 293 4.58 15.95 -2.53
CA ILE A 293 6.01 16.22 -2.74
C ILE A 293 6.35 17.65 -2.32
N ARG A 294 5.52 18.64 -2.68
CA ARG A 294 5.72 20.02 -2.21
C ARG A 294 5.59 20.14 -0.70
N LEU A 295 4.69 19.34 -0.11
CA LEU A 295 4.52 19.31 1.34
C LEU A 295 5.76 18.74 2.02
N SER A 296 6.29 17.61 1.55
CA SER A 296 7.45 16.94 2.18
C SER A 296 8.71 17.79 2.18
N GLN A 297 8.92 18.63 1.16
CA GLN A 297 10.01 19.61 1.10
C GLN A 297 9.98 20.63 2.27
N ASN A 298 8.83 20.84 2.90
CA ASN A 298 8.63 21.80 3.98
C ASN A 298 8.48 21.14 5.36
N VAL A 299 8.56 19.81 5.44
CA VAL A 299 8.39 19.07 6.69
C VAL A 299 9.76 18.73 7.26
N LYS A 300 10.03 19.16 8.49
CA LYS A 300 11.15 18.62 9.27
C LYS A 300 10.67 17.31 9.90
N PRO A 301 11.19 16.13 9.52
CA PRO A 301 10.83 14.88 10.17
C PRO A 301 11.21 14.95 11.65
N THR A 302 10.35 14.46 12.54
CA THR A 302 10.68 14.33 13.96
C THR A 302 11.57 13.10 14.12
N PRO A 303 12.86 13.23 14.46
CA PRO A 303 13.74 12.07 14.59
C PRO A 303 13.40 11.32 15.88
N LEU A 304 13.22 10.01 15.76
CA LEU A 304 13.26 9.07 16.87
C LEU A 304 14.21 7.95 16.45
N ASP A 305 15.14 7.59 17.35
CA ASP A 305 16.16 6.56 17.15
C ASP A 305 15.53 5.27 16.61
N LEU A 306 15.71 5.01 15.33
CA LEU A 306 15.40 3.73 14.71
C LEU A 306 16.68 3.17 14.11
N ASP A 307 17.11 2.07 14.70
CA ASP A 307 18.16 1.20 14.19
C ASP A 307 17.63 0.49 12.93
N MET A 308 17.91 1.09 11.77
CA MET A 308 17.44 0.64 10.44
C MET A 308 17.93 -0.78 10.09
N ASP A 309 19.00 -1.25 10.73
CA ASP A 309 19.59 -2.57 10.50
C ASP A 309 18.66 -3.72 10.95
N LYS A 310 17.73 -3.47 11.89
CA LYS A 310 16.76 -4.49 12.37
C LYS A 310 15.60 -4.77 11.41
N TYR A 311 15.42 -3.94 10.38
CA TYR A 311 14.27 -3.98 9.47
C TYR A 311 14.64 -4.25 8.00
N SER A 312 15.92 -4.46 7.70
CA SER A 312 16.33 -5.00 6.40
C SER A 312 15.90 -6.46 6.31
N THR A 313 14.82 -6.73 5.58
CA THR A 313 14.38 -8.09 5.25
C THR A 313 14.97 -8.60 3.93
N TYR A 314 16.04 -7.99 3.41
CA TYR A 314 16.70 -8.46 2.19
C TYR A 314 18.21 -8.60 2.37
N THR A 315 18.71 -9.68 1.78
CA THR A 315 20.03 -10.31 1.99
C THR A 315 21.18 -9.35 2.23
N ASP A 316 21.83 -9.58 3.36
CA ASP A 316 23.14 -9.08 3.74
C ASP A 316 24.19 -9.49 2.70
N ASN A 317 24.41 -8.63 1.71
CA ASN A 317 25.52 -8.69 0.76
C ASN A 317 25.73 -7.31 0.14
N GLY A 318 26.15 -6.34 0.95
CA GLY A 318 26.46 -5.02 0.44
C GLY A 318 27.32 -4.23 1.41
N LYS A 319 28.65 -4.33 1.24
CA LYS A 319 29.55 -3.27 1.70
C LYS A 319 28.98 -1.93 1.22
N LEU A 320 28.98 -0.91 2.09
CA LEU A 320 28.68 0.48 1.74
C LEU A 320 29.40 0.81 0.41
N GLN A 321 28.65 0.90 -0.68
CA GLN A 321 29.21 1.36 -1.95
C GLN A 321 29.27 2.87 -1.93
N ASP A 322 30.41 3.41 -2.34
CA ASP A 322 30.66 4.83 -2.48
C ASP A 322 29.52 5.47 -3.33
N PRO A 323 28.91 6.58 -2.90
CA PRO A 323 27.82 7.26 -3.62
C PRO A 323 28.15 7.52 -5.10
N THR A 324 29.43 7.68 -5.41
CA THR A 324 29.95 7.93 -6.76
C THR A 324 29.89 6.68 -7.65
N GLU A 325 30.12 5.50 -7.08
CA GLU A 325 29.98 4.21 -7.78
C GLU A 325 28.51 3.89 -8.06
N LEU A 326 27.62 4.18 -7.11
CA LEU A 326 26.16 3.97 -7.26
C LEU A 326 25.60 4.80 -8.43
N HIS A 327 25.99 6.08 -8.54
CA HIS A 327 25.58 6.96 -9.63
C HIS A 327 26.08 6.46 -11.01
N THR A 328 27.32 5.98 -11.07
CA THR A 328 27.91 5.45 -12.31
C THR A 328 27.24 4.15 -12.74
N LEU A 329 26.89 3.29 -11.76
CA LEU A 329 26.20 2.03 -11.98
C LEU A 329 24.75 2.28 -12.44
N LEU A 330 24.04 3.22 -11.81
CA LEU A 330 22.72 3.70 -12.24
C LEU A 330 22.73 4.21 -13.68
N GLN A 331 23.68 5.08 -14.04
CA GLN A 331 23.79 5.58 -15.41
C GLN A 331 24.08 4.47 -16.43
N GLY A 332 24.96 3.52 -16.09
CA GLY A 332 25.24 2.36 -16.93
C GLY A 332 24.02 1.45 -17.14
N HIS A 333 23.21 1.27 -16.10
CA HIS A 333 21.99 0.47 -16.14
C HIS A 333 20.86 1.17 -16.91
N ILE A 334 20.67 2.48 -16.71
CA ILE A 334 19.75 3.31 -17.50
C ILE A 334 20.11 3.24 -18.99
N LEU A 335 21.40 3.23 -19.33
CA LEU A 335 21.85 3.10 -20.71
C LEU A 335 21.52 1.73 -21.32
N LYS A 336 21.77 0.64 -20.60
CA LYS A 336 21.44 -0.73 -21.04
C LYS A 336 19.94 -0.94 -21.24
N LEU A 337 19.11 -0.32 -20.40
CA LEU A 337 17.65 -0.43 -20.49
C LEU A 337 17.06 0.46 -21.60
N LYS A 338 17.63 1.65 -21.83
CA LYS A 338 17.34 2.44 -23.04
C LYS A 338 17.71 1.67 -24.31
N GLN A 339 18.82 0.93 -24.30
CA GLN A 339 19.20 0.05 -25.42
C GLN A 339 18.23 -1.13 -25.60
N ARG A 340 17.72 -1.74 -24.52
CA ARG A 340 16.66 -2.77 -24.62
C ARG A 340 15.36 -2.21 -25.21
N ARG A 341 15.01 -0.95 -24.93
CA ARG A 341 13.85 -0.26 -25.53
C ARG A 341 14.02 -0.01 -27.04
N VAL A 342 15.25 0.19 -27.52
CA VAL A 342 15.55 0.29 -28.96
C VAL A 342 15.45 -1.06 -29.66
N LEU A 343 15.74 -2.17 -28.96
CA LEU A 343 15.68 -3.53 -29.50
C LEU A 343 14.26 -4.12 -29.50
N ARG A 344 13.35 -3.65 -28.63
CA ARG A 344 11.90 -3.94 -28.70
C ARG A 344 11.19 -2.79 -29.43
N GLY A 345 11.26 -2.79 -30.76
CA GLY A 345 10.49 -1.86 -31.58
C GLY A 345 8.96 -2.05 -31.43
N PRO A 346 8.14 -1.15 -32.00
CA PRO A 346 6.68 -1.26 -31.96
C PRO A 346 6.22 -2.34 -32.93
N GLN A 347 6.23 -3.59 -32.49
CA GLN A 347 5.51 -4.69 -33.14
C GLN A 347 4.77 -5.43 -32.05
N ASP A 348 3.51 -5.04 -31.86
CA ASP A 348 2.36 -5.86 -31.38
C ASP A 348 1.19 -4.94 -30.97
N SER A 349 0.89 -3.95 -31.82
CA SER A 349 -0.39 -3.25 -31.83
C SER A 349 -0.87 -3.28 -33.27
N PHE A 350 -2.12 -3.71 -33.48
CA PHE A 350 -2.79 -4.04 -34.75
C PHE A 350 -2.66 -5.51 -35.19
N ALA A 351 -3.42 -6.38 -34.51
CA ALA A 351 -4.02 -7.53 -35.17
C ALA A 351 -5.45 -7.14 -35.57
N ASP A 352 -5.67 -7.11 -36.89
CA ASP A 352 -6.94 -6.92 -37.56
C ASP A 352 -8.00 -7.90 -37.05
N HIS A 353 -9.13 -7.37 -36.58
CA HIS A 353 -10.42 -8.08 -36.59
C HIS A 353 -11.31 -7.44 -37.66
N SER A 354 -11.04 -7.79 -38.91
CA SER A 354 -11.98 -7.62 -40.01
C SER A 354 -12.00 -8.90 -40.86
N ALA A 355 -12.87 -9.84 -40.50
CA ALA A 355 -13.52 -10.77 -41.42
C ALA A 355 -14.49 -11.64 -40.62
N ASP A 356 -15.75 -11.26 -40.60
CA ASP A 356 -16.86 -12.22 -40.65
C ASP A 356 -18.01 -11.56 -41.43
N SER A 357 -18.06 -11.91 -42.70
CA SER A 357 -19.21 -11.78 -43.57
C SER A 357 -19.32 -13.08 -44.36
N VAL A 358 -20.16 -14.00 -43.86
CA VAL A 358 -21.17 -14.84 -44.53
C VAL A 358 -21.64 -15.89 -43.52
#